data_AF-A0AAV3QK98-F1
#
_entry.id   AF-A0AAV3QK98-F1
#
_cell.length_a   1.000
_cell.length_b   1.000
_cell.length_c   1.000
_cell.angle_alpha   90.00
_cell.angle_beta   90.00
_cell.angle_gamma   90.00
#
_symmetry.space_group_name_H-M   'P 1'
#
loop_
_entity.id
_entity.type
_entity.pdbx_description
1 polymer ?
#
loop_
_entity_poly.entity_id
_entity_poly.type
_entity_poly.pdbx_seq_one_letter_code
_entity_poly.pdbx_strand_id
1 'polypeptide(L)'
;MIKKDLANACAFETVKKITDAIGDDIFCVLVDESGDTSDNEQMVVVLRFVDNRGFVVERLIGNFYVEEKSAITLKGALETLLSRFGLCIAQIRGKDMMVQII
;
A
#
# COMPACT_ATOMS: atom_id res chain seq x y z
N MET A 1 2.80 13.53 22.05
CA MET A 1 2.37 12.12 21.91
C MET A 1 0.93 12.00 21.42
N ILE A 2 -0.08 12.50 22.15
CA ILE A 2 -1.51 12.32 21.83
C ILE A 2 -1.90 12.56 20.35
N LYS A 3 -1.45 13.65 19.72
CA LYS A 3 -1.81 13.95 18.32
C LYS A 3 -1.26 12.93 17.31
N LYS A 4 -0.03 12.44 17.52
CA LYS A 4 0.62 11.47 16.64
C LYS A 4 -0.03 10.09 16.80
N ASP A 5 -0.33 9.71 18.03
CA ASP A 5 -0.99 8.43 18.32
C ASP A 5 -2.41 8.40 17.76
N LEU A 6 -3.15 9.52 17.87
CA LEU A 6 -4.45 9.67 17.26
C LEU A 6 -4.39 9.59 15.73
N ALA A 7 -3.46 10.29 15.09
CA ALA A 7 -3.27 10.23 13.65
C ALA A 7 -2.95 8.81 13.18
N ASN A 8 -2.07 8.10 13.90
CA ASN A 8 -1.74 6.71 13.61
C ASN A 8 -2.95 5.77 13.76
N ALA A 9 -3.76 5.95 14.80
CA ALA A 9 -4.97 5.17 14.99
C ALA A 9 -5.99 5.41 13.87
N CYS A 10 -6.20 6.67 13.47
CA CYS A 10 -7.09 7.01 12.35
C CYS A 10 -6.59 6.42 11.02
N ALA A 11 -5.29 6.51 10.75
CA ALA A 11 -4.68 5.91 9.57
C ALA A 11 -4.87 4.39 9.57
N PHE A 12 -4.61 3.73 10.70
CA PHE A 12 -4.79 2.28 10.86
C PHE A 12 -6.24 1.85 10.59
N GLU A 13 -7.23 2.52 11.22
CA GLU A 13 -8.65 2.23 11.01
C GLU A 13 -9.09 2.48 9.56
N THR A 14 -8.51 3.48 8.89
CA THR A 14 -8.79 3.76 7.48
C THR A 14 -8.31 2.62 6.59
N VAL A 15 -7.06 2.18 6.76
CA VAL A 15 -6.51 1.07 5.98
C VAL A 15 -7.27 -0.22 6.27
N LYS A 16 -7.62 -0.49 7.53
CA LYS A 16 -8.43 -1.63 7.91
C LYS A 16 -9.79 -1.67 7.19
N LYS A 17 -10.50 -0.53 7.10
CA LYS A 17 -11.75 -0.46 6.34
C LYS A 17 -11.56 -0.70 4.84
N ILE A 18 -10.41 -0.30 4.29
CA ILE A 18 -10.06 -0.58 2.90
C ILE A 18 -9.84 -2.09 2.71
N THR A 19 -9.09 -2.73 3.61
CA THR A 19 -8.83 -4.18 3.52
C THR A 19 -10.07 -5.01 3.76
N ASP A 20 -10.95 -4.60 4.68
CA ASP A 20 -12.24 -5.26 4.91
C ASP A 20 -13.16 -5.16 3.67
N ALA A 21 -13.05 -4.09 2.89
CA ALA A 21 -13.80 -3.94 1.63
C ALA A 21 -13.27 -4.82 0.49
N ILE A 22 -11.98 -5.19 0.54
CA ILE A 22 -11.37 -6.15 -0.39
C ILE A 22 -11.74 -7.59 0.04
N GLY A 23 -11.66 -7.87 1.35
CA GLY A 23 -11.88 -9.19 1.90
C GLY A 23 -10.95 -10.24 1.30
N ASP A 24 -11.52 -11.36 0.87
CA ASP A 24 -10.78 -12.47 0.24
C ASP A 24 -10.63 -12.31 -1.29
N ASP A 25 -11.09 -11.18 -1.85
CA ASP A 25 -11.01 -10.94 -3.29
C ASP A 25 -9.58 -10.57 -3.74
N ILE A 26 -9.41 -10.55 -5.06
CA ILE A 26 -8.18 -10.16 -5.72
C ILE A 26 -8.02 -8.63 -5.77
N PHE A 27 -6.77 -8.18 -5.70
CA PHE A 27 -6.43 -6.77 -5.86
C PHE A 27 -5.12 -6.58 -6.62
N CYS A 28 -4.87 -5.37 -7.07
CA CYS A 28 -3.58 -4.95 -7.61
C CYS A 28 -2.92 -3.97 -6.65
N VAL A 29 -1.59 -4.03 -6.58
CA VAL A 29 -0.78 -3.04 -5.86
C VAL A 29 -0.13 -2.13 -6.89
N LEU A 30 -0.31 -0.83 -6.70
CA LEU A 30 0.39 0.21 -7.43
C LEU A 30 1.39 0.85 -6.48
N VAL A 31 2.60 1.01 -6.95
CA VAL A 31 3.69 1.62 -6.22
C VAL A 31 4.23 2.75 -7.06
N ASP A 32 4.30 3.93 -6.47
CA ASP A 32 4.98 5.09 -7.03
C ASP A 32 6.20 5.45 -6.19
N GLU A 33 7.31 5.71 -6.85
CA GLU A 33 8.59 6.12 -6.25
C GLU A 33 8.80 7.59 -6.58
N SER A 34 8.60 8.46 -5.60
CA SER A 34 8.89 9.89 -5.74
C SER A 34 10.16 10.24 -4.97
N GLY A 35 11.17 10.75 -5.67
CA GLY A 35 12.34 11.35 -5.04
C GLY A 35 12.06 12.78 -4.62
N ASP A 36 12.32 13.13 -3.36
CA ASP A 36 12.39 14.53 -2.96
C ASP A 36 13.80 15.10 -3.22
N THR A 37 13.94 16.42 -3.19
CA THR A 37 15.22 17.12 -3.43
C THR A 37 16.27 16.91 -2.33
N SER A 38 16.03 16.03 -1.35
CA SER A 38 16.87 15.78 -0.17
C SER A 38 17.47 14.37 -0.10
N ASP A 39 17.65 13.71 -1.25
CA ASP A 39 18.15 12.31 -1.39
C ASP A 39 17.25 11.24 -0.76
N ASN A 40 16.03 11.62 -0.39
CA ASN A 40 15.08 10.76 0.29
C ASN A 40 14.01 10.30 -0.68
N GLU A 41 13.94 8.99 -0.90
CA GLU A 41 12.88 8.40 -1.71
C GLU A 41 11.69 8.00 -0.85
N GLN A 42 10.53 8.43 -1.32
CA GLN A 42 9.24 8.10 -0.76
C GLN A 42 8.52 7.15 -1.70
N MET A 43 7.98 6.08 -1.13
CA MET A 43 7.20 5.08 -1.80
C MET A 43 5.74 5.25 -1.42
N VAL A 44 4.90 5.56 -2.41
CA VAL A 44 3.46 5.69 -2.26
C VAL A 44 2.81 4.39 -2.69
N VAL A 45 2.01 3.78 -1.82
CA VAL A 45 1.36 2.48 -2.08
C VAL A 45 -0.15 2.66 -2.19
N VAL A 46 -0.69 2.28 -3.34
CA VAL A 46 -2.13 2.33 -3.65
C VAL A 46 -2.63 0.92 -3.97
N LEU A 47 -3.78 0.55 -3.40
CA LEU A 47 -4.50 -0.66 -3.75
C LEU A 47 -5.57 -0.36 -4.80
N ARG A 48 -5.62 -1.14 -5.87
CA ARG A 48 -6.67 -1.11 -6.89
C ARG A 48 -7.46 -2.41 -6.85
N PHE A 49 -8.77 -2.35 -6.63
CA PHE A 49 -9.65 -3.52 -6.54
C PHE A 49 -11.04 -3.20 -7.10
N VAL A 50 -11.89 -4.21 -7.25
CA VAL A 50 -13.29 -4.03 -7.65
C VAL A 50 -14.17 -4.08 -6.40
N ASP A 51 -14.99 -3.06 -6.17
CA ASP A 51 -15.90 -3.06 -5.03
C ASP A 51 -17.12 -3.98 -5.25
N ASN A 52 -17.90 -4.18 -4.19
CA ASN A 52 -19.12 -5.00 -4.23
C ASN A 52 -20.21 -4.50 -5.20
N ARG A 53 -20.06 -3.29 -5.78
CA ARG A 53 -20.95 -2.73 -6.80
C ARG A 53 -20.38 -2.91 -8.21
N GLY A 54 -19.20 -3.53 -8.35
CA GLY A 54 -18.53 -3.75 -9.63
C GLY A 54 -17.71 -2.56 -10.11
N PHE A 55 -17.45 -1.55 -9.29
CA PHE A 55 -16.63 -0.40 -9.68
C PHE A 55 -15.15 -0.63 -9.35
N VAL A 56 -14.26 -0.18 -10.24
CA VAL A 56 -12.84 -0.11 -9.94
C VAL A 56 -12.60 0.99 -8.90
N VAL A 57 -11.94 0.63 -7.81
CA VAL A 57 -11.65 1.50 -6.67
C VAL A 57 -10.16 1.52 -6.42
N GLU A 58 -9.62 2.71 -6.22
CA GLU A 58 -8.22 2.95 -5.83
C GLU A 58 -8.15 3.61 -4.47
N ARG A 59 -7.27 3.10 -3.60
CA ARG A 59 -7.10 3.60 -2.22
C ARG A 59 -5.64 3.63 -1.81
N LEU A 60 -5.18 4.81 -1.40
CA LEU A 60 -3.87 5.01 -0.78
C LEU A 60 -3.85 4.33 0.59
N ILE A 61 -2.84 3.50 0.83
CA ILE A 61 -2.67 2.80 2.12
C ILE A 61 -1.40 3.20 2.88
N GLY A 62 -0.48 3.94 2.25
CA GLY A 62 0.67 4.50 2.94
C GLY A 62 1.64 5.26 2.05
N ASN A 63 2.43 6.10 2.71
CA ASN A 63 3.66 6.69 2.19
C ASN A 63 4.80 6.18 3.09
N PHE A 64 5.82 5.57 2.48
CA PHE A 64 6.95 4.97 3.17
C PHE A 64 8.24 5.67 2.77
N TYR A 65 9.04 6.01 3.76
CA TYR A 65 10.41 6.42 3.55
C TYR A 65 11.28 5.19 3.35
N VAL A 66 12.07 5.14 2.28
CA VAL A 66 12.92 4.00 1.97
C VAL A 66 14.36 4.49 1.85
N GLU A 67 15.21 4.10 2.81
CA GLU A 67 16.64 4.47 2.83
C GLU A 67 17.42 3.78 1.70
N GLU A 68 17.01 2.58 1.29
CA GLU A 68 17.75 1.75 0.34
C GLU A 68 16.84 1.23 -0.77
N LYS A 69 17.09 1.70 -2.00
CA LYS A 69 16.29 1.52 -3.23
C LYS A 69 16.32 0.10 -3.82
N SER A 70 16.74 -0.89 -3.04
CA SER A 70 16.81 -2.25 -3.58
C SER A 70 15.38 -2.78 -3.74
N ALA A 71 15.08 -3.37 -4.90
CA ALA A 71 13.79 -4.02 -5.13
C ALA A 71 13.47 -5.07 -4.05
N ILE A 72 14.50 -5.65 -3.42
CA ILE A 72 14.37 -6.59 -2.31
C ILE A 72 13.84 -5.89 -1.04
N THR A 73 14.40 -4.73 -0.70
CA THR A 73 14.00 -3.94 0.47
C THR A 73 12.56 -3.43 0.32
N LEU A 74 12.23 -2.87 -0.85
CA LEU A 74 10.90 -2.39 -1.19
C LEU A 74 9.85 -3.50 -1.14
N LYS A 75 10.18 -4.66 -1.72
CA LYS A 75 9.33 -5.84 -1.64
C LYS A 75 9.11 -6.27 -0.20
N GLY A 76 10.16 -6.39 0.63
CA GLY A 76 10.02 -6.79 2.02
C GLY A 76 9.18 -5.81 2.87
N ALA A 77 9.33 -4.51 2.62
CA ALA A 77 8.51 -3.47 3.25
C ALA A 77 7.03 -3.60 2.87
N LEU A 78 6.75 -3.81 1.57
CA LEU A 78 5.40 -4.04 1.08
C LEU A 78 4.79 -5.32 1.67
N GLU A 79 5.53 -6.43 1.70
CA GLU A 79 5.06 -7.70 2.27
C GLU A 79 4.70 -7.55 3.76
N THR A 80 5.53 -6.83 4.51
CA THR A 80 5.28 -6.52 5.93
C THR A 80 4.03 -5.66 6.09
N LEU A 81 3.84 -4.66 5.23
CA LEU A 81 2.67 -3.81 5.23
C LEU A 81 1.39 -4.60 4.97
N LEU A 82 1.36 -5.38 3.90
CA LEU A 82 0.19 -6.20 3.54
C LEU A 82 -0.15 -7.18 4.65
N SER A 83 0.87 -7.86 5.22
CA SER A 83 0.69 -8.81 6.32
C SER A 83 0.10 -8.16 7.57
N ARG A 84 0.48 -6.92 7.89
CA ARG A 84 -0.06 -6.16 9.02
C ARG A 84 -1.58 -5.92 8.90
N PHE A 85 -2.10 -5.84 7.69
CA PHE A 85 -3.52 -5.61 7.41
C PHE A 85 -4.24 -6.86 6.89
N GLY A 86 -3.63 -8.05 7.02
CA GLY A 86 -4.27 -9.31 6.65
C GLY A 86 -4.41 -9.54 5.14
N LEU A 87 -3.73 -8.74 4.30
CA LEU A 87 -3.75 -8.93 2.86
C LEU A 87 -2.69 -9.96 2.46
N CYS A 88 -3.11 -10.98 1.71
CA CYS A 88 -2.22 -12.04 1.25
C CYS A 88 -1.61 -11.68 -0.12
N ILE A 89 -0.31 -11.91 -0.27
CA ILE A 89 0.41 -11.74 -1.55
C ILE A 89 -0.22 -12.61 -2.66
N ALA A 90 -0.80 -13.76 -2.31
CA ALA A 90 -1.48 -14.64 -3.25
C ALA A 90 -2.74 -14.02 -3.88
N GLN A 91 -3.34 -13.01 -3.24
CA GLN A 91 -4.48 -12.26 -3.77
C GLN A 91 -4.06 -11.17 -4.77
N ILE A 92 -2.76 -10.88 -4.90
CA ILE A 92 -2.27 -9.89 -5.84
C ILE A 92 -2.37 -10.43 -7.27
N ARG A 93 -3.10 -9.71 -8.13
CA ARG A 93 -3.10 -9.94 -9.58
C ARG A 93 -1.97 -9.18 -10.25
N GLY A 94 -1.29 -9.89 -11.18
CA GLY A 94 -0.03 -9.42 -11.77
C GLY A 94 1.12 -9.72 -10.83
N LYS A 95 1.81 -10.85 -11.05
CA LYS A 95 3.04 -11.20 -10.29
C LYS A 95 4.21 -10.27 -10.63
N ASP A 96 4.13 -9.60 -11.78
CA ASP A 96 4.88 -8.39 -12.03
C ASP A 96 4.16 -7.26 -11.31
N MET A 97 4.72 -6.89 -10.16
CA MET A 97 4.47 -5.64 -9.45
C MET A 97 4.37 -4.53 -10.50
N MET A 98 3.14 -4.13 -10.84
CA MET A 98 2.91 -3.17 -11.90
C MET A 98 3.28 -1.80 -11.31
N VAL A 99 4.56 -1.49 -11.35
CA VAL A 99 5.10 -0.13 -11.18
C VAL A 99 4.49 0.69 -12.32
N GLN A 100 3.31 1.23 -12.09
CA GLN A 100 2.78 2.27 -12.96
C GLN A 100 3.49 3.54 -12.54
N ILE A 101 4.58 3.86 -13.27
CA ILE A 101 5.10 5.22 -13.36
C ILE A 101 3.95 6.07 -13.90
N ILE A 102 3.42 6.97 -13.07
CA ILE A 102 2.56 8.06 -13.54
C ILE A 102 3.44 9.30 -13.64
#